data_AF-A0A355GT77-F1
#
_entry.id   AF-A0A355GT77-F1
#
_cell.length_a   1.000
_cell.length_b   1.000
_cell.length_c   1.000
_cell.angle_alpha   90.00
_cell.angle_beta   90.00
_cell.angle_gamma   90.00
#
_symmetry.space_group_name_H-M   'P 1'
#
loop_
_entity.id
_entity.type
_entity.pdbx_description
1 polymer ?
#
loop_
_entity_poly.entity_id
_entity_poly.type
_entity_poly.pdbx_seq_one_letter_code
_entity_poly.pdbx_strand_id
1 'polypeptide(L)'
;MLKVLEIFSAQSKTLKDIRDNVYCSEMWHETNNQLDGTINRNVHFPESITGLIMSGPHISTANPFAKTPRQICRLSSDYDVVDLTNISKDYIPRSNYEIACNASDYFERTPTTQWGSKYTDEYRLCMRKMVNQDGERSLNAVLMPSSSAHINGIFSMGFEKDLLPFAASAVSLPFDFYVKITKKANVNFSAIMGLPLIVNNILTQEAVCRLLMLNCITAHYTGLWNKGYLSVFNTFSWSKTDMRLRQKDFSNLSNEWLECTPLRSDFVRRQALIEIDVLVAMTLGMTLEQLKTIYLIQFPVLQKIESDTWYDANGRIVFTASTNLPGVGFTRTEFENSVKGAPAGQKFYRTITDDTMPGGPVERTIEYVAPFDRCDREQDYETAWKFFEEKYGK
;
A
#
# COMPACT_ATOMS: atom_id res chain seq x y z
N MET A 1 5.48 -0.96 -25.87
CA MET A 1 6.12 0.17 -25.16
C MET A 1 5.70 1.52 -25.72
N LEU A 2 6.06 1.90 -26.95
CA LEU A 2 5.69 3.22 -27.51
C LEU A 2 4.15 3.45 -27.54
N LYS A 3 3.38 2.45 -27.98
CA LYS A 3 1.91 2.48 -27.92
C LYS A 3 1.32 2.68 -26.51
N VAL A 4 2.01 2.24 -25.47
CA VAL A 4 1.56 2.46 -24.08
C VAL A 4 1.83 3.90 -23.66
N LEU A 5 2.96 4.47 -24.07
CA LEU A 5 3.27 5.89 -23.85
C LEU A 5 2.29 6.81 -24.57
N GLU A 6 1.86 6.45 -25.78
CA GLU A 6 0.82 7.17 -26.51
C GLU A 6 -0.49 7.24 -25.71
N ILE A 7 -0.87 6.16 -25.00
CA ILE A 7 -2.05 6.15 -24.13
C ILE A 7 -1.92 7.18 -23.00
N PHE A 8 -0.78 7.25 -22.32
CA PHE A 8 -0.54 8.25 -21.28
C PHE A 8 -0.55 9.67 -21.86
N SER A 9 0.06 9.87 -23.03
CA SER A 9 0.11 11.18 -23.70
C SER A 9 -1.24 11.63 -24.26
N ALA A 10 -2.17 10.70 -24.53
CA ALA A 10 -3.50 10.99 -25.06
C ALA A 10 -4.51 11.36 -23.96
N GLN A 11 -4.15 11.24 -22.68
CA GLN A 11 -5.04 11.60 -21.58
C GLN A 11 -5.26 13.11 -21.55
N SER A 12 -6.52 13.52 -21.46
CA SER A 12 -6.92 14.93 -21.57
C SER A 12 -6.62 15.76 -20.33
N LYS A 13 -6.49 15.11 -19.17
CA LYS A 13 -6.18 15.73 -17.89
C LYS A 13 -5.14 14.94 -17.13
N THR A 14 -4.24 15.65 -16.48
CA THR A 14 -3.11 15.14 -15.71
C THR A 14 -3.03 15.84 -14.36
N LEU A 15 -2.21 15.31 -13.45
CA LEU A 15 -1.98 15.92 -12.14
C LEU A 15 -1.48 17.37 -12.23
N LYS A 16 -0.77 17.73 -13.32
CA LYS A 16 -0.35 19.10 -13.62
C LYS A 16 -1.53 20.07 -13.70
N ASP A 17 -2.66 19.63 -14.26
CA ASP A 17 -3.83 20.48 -14.53
C ASP A 17 -4.62 20.83 -13.26
N ILE A 18 -4.34 20.16 -12.14
CA ILE A 18 -4.94 20.45 -10.83
C ILE A 18 -3.90 20.91 -9.81
N ARG A 19 -2.76 21.49 -10.27
CA ARG A 19 -1.69 21.96 -9.37
C ARG A 19 -2.22 22.85 -8.25
N ASP A 20 -3.17 23.72 -8.56
CA ASP A 20 -3.79 24.68 -7.63
C ASP A 20 -4.85 24.05 -6.71
N ASN A 21 -5.05 22.74 -6.79
CA ASN A 21 -5.91 21.95 -5.89
C ASN A 21 -5.14 20.83 -5.18
N VAL A 22 -3.80 20.82 -5.32
CA VAL A 22 -2.90 19.85 -4.72
C VAL A 22 -1.82 20.55 -3.92
N TYR A 23 -1.75 20.25 -2.63
CA TYR A 23 -0.74 20.78 -1.73
C TYR A 23 0.32 19.71 -1.43
N CYS A 24 1.58 20.05 -1.64
CA CYS A 24 2.72 19.16 -1.39
C CYS A 24 3.59 19.78 -0.30
N SER A 25 4.03 18.97 0.66
CA SER A 25 5.03 19.37 1.63
C SER A 25 5.98 18.21 1.93
N GLU A 26 7.22 18.54 2.26
CA GLU A 26 8.15 17.57 2.85
C GLU A 26 7.81 17.26 4.31
N MET A 27 6.84 18.00 4.88
CA MET A 27 6.41 17.98 6.27
C MET A 27 7.58 18.30 7.20
N TRP A 28 8.20 17.30 7.84
CA TRP A 28 9.35 17.51 8.71
C TRP A 28 10.65 17.12 8.00
N HIS A 29 11.57 18.06 7.86
CA HIS A 29 12.92 17.76 7.42
C HIS A 29 13.71 17.13 8.57
N GLU A 30 14.13 15.88 8.40
CA GLU A 30 14.76 15.05 9.44
C GLU A 30 15.82 15.81 10.25
N THR A 31 16.81 16.43 9.59
CA THR A 31 17.88 17.17 10.29
C THR A 31 17.40 18.50 10.88
N ASN A 32 16.80 19.37 10.06
CA ASN A 32 16.49 20.75 10.45
C ASN A 32 15.46 20.81 11.58
N ASN A 33 14.43 19.95 11.53
CA ASN A 33 13.38 19.95 12.54
C ASN A 33 13.77 19.20 13.83
N GLN A 34 14.91 18.51 13.83
CA GLN A 34 15.58 18.11 15.08
C GLN A 34 16.36 19.27 15.69
N LEU A 35 17.06 20.06 14.86
CA LEU A 35 17.83 21.22 15.33
C LEU A 35 16.94 22.34 15.91
N ASP A 36 15.75 22.55 15.36
CA ASP A 36 14.79 23.56 15.84
C ASP A 36 13.88 23.07 16.98
N GLY A 37 14.06 21.82 17.42
CA GLY A 37 13.30 21.20 18.51
C GLY A 37 11.83 20.87 18.17
N THR A 38 11.43 20.80 16.90
CA THR A 38 10.08 20.36 16.52
C THR A 38 9.89 18.87 16.75
N ILE A 39 10.88 18.07 16.34
CA ILE A 39 10.90 16.62 16.49
C ILE A 39 12.21 16.19 17.14
N ASN A 40 12.23 15.05 17.80
CA ASN A 40 13.47 14.45 18.33
C ASN A 40 13.51 12.97 17.99
N ARG A 41 14.71 12.42 17.79
CA ARG A 41 14.86 10.99 17.53
C ARG A 41 14.68 10.20 18.82
N ASN A 42 13.50 9.61 18.98
CA ASN A 42 13.17 8.71 20.07
C ASN A 42 12.32 7.56 19.54
N VAL A 43 12.83 6.33 19.60
CA VAL A 43 12.12 5.16 19.07
C VAL A 43 11.09 4.70 20.10
N HIS A 44 9.81 4.85 19.78
CA HIS A 44 8.72 4.55 20.71
C HIS A 44 7.42 4.18 19.97
N PHE A 45 6.47 3.59 20.68
CA PHE A 45 5.09 3.50 20.22
C PHE A 45 4.36 4.80 20.60
N PRO A 46 3.85 5.59 19.65
CA PRO A 46 3.11 6.80 19.97
C PRO A 46 1.81 6.47 20.72
N GLU A 47 1.44 7.30 21.70
CA GLU A 47 0.18 7.15 22.46
C GLU A 47 -1.06 7.52 21.66
N SER A 48 -0.88 8.29 20.58
CA SER A 48 -1.96 8.70 19.67
C SER A 48 -1.46 8.83 18.25
N ILE A 49 -2.39 8.83 17.29
CA ILE A 49 -2.07 8.95 15.86
C ILE A 49 -1.35 10.26 15.53
N THR A 50 -1.57 11.32 16.31
CA THR A 50 -0.87 12.62 16.17
C THR A 50 0.63 12.50 16.44
N GLY A 51 1.03 11.61 17.35
CA GLY A 51 2.44 11.34 17.62
C GLY A 51 3.12 10.46 16.56
N LEU A 52 2.36 9.89 15.61
CA LEU A 52 2.94 9.06 14.55
C LEU A 52 3.63 9.92 13.50
N ILE A 53 4.96 9.94 13.52
CA ILE A 53 5.80 10.52 12.47
C ILE A 53 6.38 9.39 11.62
N MET A 54 5.84 9.18 10.42
CA MET A 54 6.24 8.07 9.55
C MET A 54 7.54 8.34 8.78
N SER A 55 8.26 7.25 8.50
CA SER A 55 9.45 7.19 7.65
C SER A 55 9.24 6.20 6.50
N GLY A 56 10.03 6.29 5.43
CA GLY A 56 9.88 5.46 4.23
C GLY A 56 9.62 3.96 4.44
N PRO A 57 10.33 3.26 5.35
CA PRO A 57 10.13 1.84 5.58
C PRO A 57 8.73 1.45 6.10
N HIS A 58 8.00 2.37 6.75
CA HIS A 58 6.65 2.13 7.25
C HIS A 58 5.68 1.80 6.13
N ILE A 59 5.88 2.37 4.94
CA ILE A 59 4.94 2.25 3.83
C ILE A 59 5.45 1.29 2.77
N SER A 60 4.56 0.47 2.22
CA SER A 60 4.74 -0.32 1.00
C SER A 60 3.50 -0.14 0.12
N THR A 61 3.50 -0.62 -1.12
CA THR A 61 2.38 -0.42 -2.06
C THR A 61 1.04 -0.81 -1.43
N ALA A 62 0.15 0.18 -1.26
CA ALA A 62 -1.15 0.09 -0.59
C ALA A 62 -1.14 -0.50 0.84
N ASN A 63 0.02 -0.50 1.52
CA ASN A 63 0.19 -0.95 2.90
C ASN A 63 0.82 0.17 3.75
N PRO A 64 0.01 0.94 4.50
CA PRO A 64 0.52 2.07 5.28
C PRO A 64 1.34 1.66 6.51
N PHE A 65 1.16 0.44 7.03
CA PHE A 65 1.93 -0.12 8.15
C PHE A 65 2.63 -1.40 7.73
N ALA A 66 3.45 -1.33 6.69
CA ALA A 66 4.21 -2.47 6.15
C ALA A 66 5.32 -2.94 7.09
N LYS A 67 6.02 -2.00 7.74
CA LYS A 67 7.08 -2.29 8.70
C LYS A 67 7.03 -1.32 9.87
N THR A 68 7.64 -1.74 10.97
CA THR A 68 7.86 -0.89 12.15
C THR A 68 9.34 -0.92 12.54
N PRO A 69 9.92 0.20 13.00
CA PRO A 69 11.27 0.21 13.56
C PRO A 69 11.41 -0.79 14.71
N ARG A 70 12.58 -1.42 14.80
CA ARG A 70 13.02 -2.11 16.02
C ARG A 70 13.25 -1.11 17.14
N GLN A 71 13.11 -1.54 18.39
CA GLN A 71 13.41 -0.69 19.55
C GLN A 71 14.80 -0.04 19.46
N ILE A 72 15.80 -0.78 18.95
CA ILE A 72 17.10 -0.23 18.56
C ILE A 72 17.15 -0.12 17.04
N CYS A 73 16.76 1.04 16.52
CA CYS A 73 16.89 1.36 15.10
C CYS A 73 18.16 2.19 14.90
N ARG A 74 19.14 1.71 14.12
CA ARG A 74 20.35 2.45 13.73
C ARG A 74 20.53 2.48 12.22
N LEU A 75 20.18 1.37 11.57
CA LEU A 75 20.30 1.16 10.14
C LEU A 75 18.92 1.21 9.47
N SER A 76 18.91 1.43 8.16
CA SER A 76 17.69 1.33 7.34
C SER A 76 17.11 -0.09 7.31
N SER A 77 17.89 -1.10 7.70
CA SER A 77 17.48 -2.50 7.85
C SER A 77 16.87 -2.85 9.20
N ASP A 78 16.91 -1.96 10.19
CA ASP A 78 16.43 -2.24 11.56
C ASP A 78 14.91 -2.06 11.69
N TYR A 79 14.19 -2.76 10.82
CA TYR A 79 12.74 -2.75 10.73
C TYR A 79 12.22 -4.17 10.59
N ASP A 80 11.14 -4.46 11.28
CA ASP A 80 10.45 -5.75 11.19
C ASP A 80 9.13 -5.59 10.44
N VAL A 81 8.76 -6.63 9.70
CA VAL A 81 7.50 -6.67 8.93
C VAL A 81 6.34 -6.80 9.90
N VAL A 82 5.33 -5.96 9.75
CA VAL A 82 4.11 -6.02 10.57
C VAL A 82 3.19 -7.10 10.02
N ASP A 83 2.82 -8.07 10.85
CA ASP A 83 1.80 -9.05 10.51
C ASP A 83 0.41 -8.41 10.65
N LEU A 84 -0.14 -7.93 9.52
CA LEU A 84 -1.44 -7.25 9.50
C LEU A 84 -2.59 -8.11 10.03
N THR A 85 -2.45 -9.44 10.05
CA THR A 85 -3.49 -10.33 10.60
C THR A 85 -3.47 -10.41 12.12
N ASN A 86 -2.43 -9.86 12.76
CA ASN A 86 -2.20 -9.91 14.20
C ASN A 86 -2.23 -8.52 14.86
N ILE A 87 -2.59 -7.45 14.14
CA ILE A 87 -2.69 -6.11 14.70
C ILE A 87 -4.06 -5.87 15.34
N SER A 88 -4.11 -5.09 16.40
CA SER A 88 -5.38 -4.60 16.96
C SER A 88 -5.99 -3.52 16.06
N LYS A 89 -7.29 -3.27 16.23
CA LYS A 89 -7.99 -2.16 15.56
C LYS A 89 -7.38 -0.78 15.85
N ASP A 90 -6.71 -0.60 16.99
CA ASP A 90 -6.12 0.67 17.44
C ASP A 90 -4.60 0.70 17.26
N TYR A 91 -4.05 -0.21 16.45
CA TYR A 91 -2.61 -0.34 16.26
C TYR A 91 -1.99 0.92 15.64
N ILE A 92 -0.87 1.36 16.23
CA ILE A 92 0.03 2.41 15.73
C ILE A 92 1.44 1.81 15.71
N PRO A 93 2.17 1.81 14.58
CA PRO A 93 3.53 1.31 14.54
C PRO A 93 4.48 2.22 15.34
N ARG A 94 5.66 1.73 15.69
CA ARG A 94 6.68 2.60 16.30
C ARG A 94 7.03 3.74 15.36
N SER A 95 7.34 4.90 15.91
CA SER A 95 8.06 5.95 15.19
C SER A 95 9.50 6.00 15.66
N ASN A 96 10.41 6.43 14.78
CA ASN A 96 11.76 6.82 15.17
C ASN A 96 11.83 8.23 15.78
N TYR A 97 10.74 8.99 15.68
CA TYR A 97 10.68 10.40 16.05
C TYR A 97 9.50 10.66 16.95
N GLU A 98 9.72 11.47 17.98
CA GLU A 98 8.69 12.05 18.82
C GLU A 98 8.52 13.54 18.53
N ILE A 99 7.39 14.11 18.93
CA ILE A 99 7.18 15.56 18.95
C ILE A 99 7.95 16.13 20.15
N ALA A 100 8.85 17.09 19.89
CA ALA A 100 9.76 17.63 20.91
C ALA A 100 9.38 19.03 21.41
N CYS A 101 8.29 19.59 20.90
CA CYS A 101 7.73 20.87 21.31
C CYS A 101 6.31 20.73 21.89
N ASN A 102 5.77 21.83 22.43
CA ASN A 102 4.39 21.83 22.93
C ASN A 102 3.38 21.79 21.76
N ALA A 103 2.12 21.43 22.05
CA ALA A 103 1.09 21.26 21.02
C ALA A 103 0.79 22.54 20.22
N SER A 104 0.89 23.73 20.83
CA SER A 104 0.66 25.00 20.15
C SER A 104 1.76 25.26 19.13
N ASP A 105 3.02 25.15 19.54
CA ASP A 105 4.18 25.30 18.66
C ASP A 105 4.13 24.29 17.50
N TYR A 106 3.79 23.03 17.79
CA TYR A 106 3.69 21.99 16.76
C TYR A 106 2.59 22.32 15.74
N PHE A 107 1.43 22.77 16.21
CA PHE A 107 0.33 23.20 15.36
C PHE A 107 0.72 24.42 14.50
N GLU A 108 1.38 25.42 15.07
CA GLU A 108 1.84 26.61 14.35
C GLU A 108 2.87 26.26 13.27
N ARG A 109 3.84 25.40 13.60
CA ARG A 109 4.87 24.92 12.67
C ARG A 109 4.32 24.00 11.59
N THR A 110 3.16 23.38 11.83
CA THR A 110 2.52 22.50 10.84
C THR A 110 2.07 23.32 9.63
N PRO A 111 2.50 22.93 8.40
CA PRO A 111 2.14 23.63 7.18
C PRO A 111 0.63 23.76 7.01
N THR A 112 0.19 24.86 6.41
CA THR A 112 -1.22 25.11 6.10
C THR A 112 -1.42 25.01 4.59
N THR A 113 -2.45 24.28 4.17
CA THR A 113 -2.81 24.14 2.77
C THR A 113 -3.30 25.47 2.20
N GLN A 114 -3.30 25.60 0.87
CA GLN A 114 -3.86 26.78 0.21
C GLN A 114 -5.38 26.94 0.40
N TRP A 115 -6.08 25.89 0.85
CA TRP A 115 -7.50 25.93 1.22
C TRP A 115 -7.72 26.08 2.74
N GLY A 116 -6.68 26.40 3.51
CA GLY A 116 -6.79 26.88 4.88
C GLY A 116 -6.79 25.83 5.99
N SER A 117 -6.72 24.54 5.66
CA SER A 117 -6.59 23.46 6.65
C SER A 117 -5.12 23.18 7.02
N LYS A 118 -4.87 22.60 8.20
CA LYS A 118 -3.54 22.09 8.50
C LYS A 118 -3.25 20.88 7.64
N TYR A 119 -2.01 20.79 7.19
CA TYR A 119 -1.61 19.74 6.27
C TYR A 119 -1.79 18.36 6.87
N THR A 120 -1.57 18.21 8.19
CA THR A 120 -1.78 16.97 8.95
C THR A 120 -3.25 16.58 9.04
N ASP A 121 -4.19 17.54 9.01
CA ASP A 121 -5.63 17.28 9.13
C ASP A 121 -6.21 16.67 7.85
N GLU A 122 -5.52 16.85 6.72
CA GLU A 122 -5.89 16.26 5.45
C GLU A 122 -5.62 14.75 5.38
N TYR A 123 -6.36 14.06 4.54
CA TYR A 123 -5.91 12.76 4.03
C TYR A 123 -4.92 12.99 2.91
N ARG A 124 -3.80 12.27 2.93
CA ARG A 124 -2.70 12.47 1.99
C ARG A 124 -2.35 11.19 1.27
N LEU A 125 -2.10 11.31 -0.03
CA LEU A 125 -1.41 10.28 -0.78
C LEU A 125 0.08 10.42 -0.49
N CYS A 126 0.69 9.37 0.07
CA CYS A 126 2.10 9.36 0.45
C CYS A 126 2.85 8.30 -0.36
N MET A 127 4.09 8.59 -0.72
CA MET A 127 4.97 7.66 -1.40
C MET A 127 6.41 7.82 -0.95
N ARG A 128 7.20 6.75 -1.05
CA ARG A 128 8.64 6.83 -0.78
C ARG A 128 9.27 7.82 -1.76
N LYS A 129 10.02 8.80 -1.26
CA LYS A 129 10.65 9.83 -2.08
C LYS A 129 11.72 9.21 -2.98
N MET A 130 12.60 8.39 -2.42
CA MET A 130 13.61 7.67 -3.19
C MET A 130 13.03 6.41 -3.81
N VAL A 131 13.25 6.21 -5.10
CA VAL A 131 12.73 5.05 -5.84
C VAL A 131 13.86 4.15 -6.32
N ASN A 132 13.71 2.84 -6.07
CA ASN A 132 14.59 1.83 -6.66
C ASN A 132 13.99 1.35 -7.99
N GLN A 133 14.50 1.89 -9.09
CA GLN A 133 14.00 1.57 -10.43
C GLN A 133 14.35 0.15 -10.89
N ASP A 134 15.33 -0.49 -10.27
CA ASP A 134 15.64 -1.89 -10.56
C ASP A 134 14.96 -2.84 -9.55
N GLY A 135 14.23 -2.27 -8.59
CA GLY A 135 13.51 -3.01 -7.56
C GLY A 135 12.20 -3.62 -8.05
N GLU A 136 11.54 -4.28 -7.09
CA GLU A 136 10.23 -4.90 -7.24
C GLU A 136 9.17 -3.88 -7.69
N ARG A 137 9.09 -2.74 -7.01
CA ARG A 137 8.16 -1.63 -7.26
C ARG A 137 8.91 -0.30 -7.16
N SER A 138 8.59 0.66 -8.02
CA SER A 138 9.16 2.01 -7.96
C SER A 138 8.23 2.94 -7.18
N LEU A 139 6.91 2.83 -7.41
CA LEU A 139 5.91 3.70 -6.81
C LEU A 139 5.22 3.00 -5.63
N ASN A 140 5.76 3.21 -4.44
CA ASN A 140 5.20 2.66 -3.19
C ASN A 140 4.25 3.69 -2.57
N ALA A 141 3.01 3.71 -3.04
CA ALA A 141 2.00 4.68 -2.63
C ALA A 141 1.02 4.13 -1.58
N VAL A 142 0.59 4.98 -0.64
CA VAL A 142 -0.40 4.67 0.42
C VAL A 142 -1.26 5.89 0.75
N LEU A 143 -2.42 5.64 1.35
CA LEU A 143 -3.20 6.67 2.02
C LEU A 143 -2.74 6.81 3.47
N MET A 144 -2.33 8.01 3.86
CA MET A 144 -1.94 8.34 5.23
C MET A 144 -3.18 8.81 6.02
N PRO A 145 -3.36 8.37 7.28
CA PRO A 145 -4.48 8.81 8.08
C PRO A 145 -4.26 10.27 8.49
N SER A 146 -5.35 11.00 8.72
CA SER A 146 -5.29 12.36 9.23
C SER A 146 -4.61 12.40 10.61
N SER A 147 -4.15 13.58 11.01
CA SER A 147 -3.38 13.89 12.22
C SER A 147 -1.96 13.30 12.29
N SER A 148 -1.64 12.24 11.55
CA SER A 148 -0.26 11.72 11.46
C SER A 148 0.66 12.64 10.63
N ALA A 149 1.97 12.53 10.84
CA ALA A 149 2.99 13.27 10.10
C ALA A 149 4.00 12.32 9.43
N HIS A 150 4.95 12.87 8.68
CA HIS A 150 6.07 12.12 8.14
C HIS A 150 7.32 12.98 8.07
N ILE A 151 8.47 12.31 7.91
CA ILE A 151 9.73 12.98 7.55
C ILE A 151 9.88 13.11 6.03
N ASN A 152 10.82 13.96 5.61
CA ASN A 152 11.14 14.30 4.22
C ASN A 152 11.63 13.12 3.34
N GLY A 153 11.85 11.93 3.91
CA GLY A 153 12.04 10.68 3.15
C GLY A 153 10.77 10.16 2.48
N ILE A 154 9.60 10.71 2.84
CA ILE A 154 8.31 10.49 2.19
C ILE A 154 7.92 11.76 1.45
N PHE A 155 7.45 11.59 0.22
CA PHE A 155 6.77 12.63 -0.54
C PHE A 155 5.26 12.43 -0.36
N SER A 156 4.53 13.48 0.02
CA SER A 156 3.08 13.41 0.19
C SER A 156 2.35 14.55 -0.50
N MET A 157 1.07 14.31 -0.76
CA MET A 157 0.18 15.24 -1.45
C MET A 157 -1.20 15.21 -0.78
N GLY A 158 -1.64 16.38 -0.32
CA GLY A 158 -3.03 16.63 0.04
C GLY A 158 -3.79 17.09 -1.20
N PHE A 159 -5.05 16.72 -1.30
CA PHE A 159 -5.92 17.04 -2.43
C PHE A 159 -7.18 17.69 -1.90
N GLU A 160 -7.57 18.82 -2.48
CA GLU A 160 -8.86 19.45 -2.16
C GLU A 160 -10.03 18.54 -2.59
N LYS A 161 -9.88 17.86 -3.74
CA LYS A 161 -10.83 16.91 -4.33
C LYS A 161 -10.10 15.77 -5.04
N ASP A 162 -10.79 14.67 -5.33
CA ASP A 162 -10.30 13.58 -6.17
C ASP A 162 -9.07 12.79 -5.66
N LEU A 163 -8.80 12.85 -4.34
CA LEU A 163 -7.74 12.05 -3.70
C LEU A 163 -7.87 10.55 -4.01
N LEU A 164 -9.06 9.98 -3.83
CA LEU A 164 -9.27 8.54 -3.87
C LEU A 164 -9.11 7.94 -5.28
N PRO A 165 -9.72 8.48 -6.35
CA PRO A 165 -9.46 8.04 -7.72
C PRO A 165 -7.97 8.07 -8.09
N PHE A 166 -7.28 9.16 -7.75
CA PHE A 166 -5.86 9.29 -8.05
C PHE A 166 -5.00 8.31 -7.24
N ALA A 167 -5.30 8.15 -5.94
CA ALA A 167 -4.60 7.20 -5.09
C ALA A 167 -4.81 5.74 -5.51
N ALA A 168 -6.01 5.37 -5.99
CA ALA A 168 -6.30 4.04 -6.51
C ALA A 168 -5.45 3.75 -7.75
N SER A 169 -5.28 4.76 -8.59
CA SER A 169 -4.43 4.68 -9.78
C SER A 169 -2.95 4.58 -9.39
N ALA A 170 -2.50 5.35 -8.39
CA ALA A 170 -1.11 5.44 -7.96
C ALA A 170 -0.54 4.15 -7.36
N VAL A 171 -1.36 3.20 -6.90
CA VAL A 171 -0.88 1.90 -6.40
C VAL A 171 -0.73 0.84 -7.50
N SER A 172 -1.19 1.14 -8.72
CA SER A 172 -1.21 0.21 -9.85
C SER A 172 0.12 0.11 -10.61
N LEU A 173 0.34 -1.01 -11.32
CA LEU A 173 1.47 -1.19 -12.22
C LEU A 173 1.49 -0.23 -13.41
N PRO A 174 0.37 0.15 -14.05
CA PRO A 174 0.39 1.20 -15.08
C PRO A 174 1.00 2.53 -14.58
N PHE A 175 0.66 2.98 -13.37
CA PHE A 175 1.23 4.21 -12.82
C PHE A 175 2.68 4.03 -12.35
N ASP A 176 3.01 2.88 -11.75
CA ASP A 176 4.40 2.55 -11.41
C ASP A 176 5.27 2.52 -12.67
N PHE A 177 4.76 1.93 -13.75
CA PHE A 177 5.41 1.87 -15.06
C PHE A 177 5.79 3.26 -15.57
N TYR A 178 4.85 4.22 -15.53
CA TYR A 178 5.12 5.61 -15.92
C TYR A 178 6.28 6.20 -15.10
N VAL A 179 6.28 6.02 -13.79
CA VAL A 179 7.37 6.51 -12.92
C VAL A 179 8.68 5.81 -13.25
N LYS A 180 8.64 4.49 -13.45
CA LYS A 180 9.80 3.63 -13.70
C LYS A 180 10.55 4.00 -14.98
N ILE A 181 9.83 4.34 -16.04
CA ILE A 181 10.43 4.74 -17.32
C ILE A 181 10.93 6.19 -17.32
N THR A 182 10.46 7.06 -16.41
CA THR A 182 11.00 8.43 -16.30
C THR A 182 12.45 8.46 -15.84
N LYS A 183 12.94 7.34 -15.26
CA LYS A 183 14.27 7.18 -14.71
C LYS A 183 14.65 8.24 -13.66
N LYS A 184 13.68 8.91 -13.04
CA LYS A 184 13.91 9.84 -11.92
C LYS A 184 14.22 9.06 -10.64
N ALA A 185 15.31 9.43 -9.96
CA ALA A 185 15.72 8.80 -8.69
C ALA A 185 14.82 9.19 -7.51
N ASN A 186 14.18 10.36 -7.61
CA ASN A 186 13.27 10.86 -6.59
C ASN A 186 11.90 11.17 -7.18
N VAL A 187 10.86 10.75 -6.46
CA VAL A 187 9.48 11.15 -6.72
C VAL A 187 9.19 12.43 -5.97
N ASN A 188 8.78 13.42 -6.73
CA ASN A 188 8.25 14.71 -6.29
C ASN A 188 7.13 15.11 -7.25
N PHE A 189 6.49 16.25 -7.03
CA PHE A 189 5.38 16.69 -7.89
C PHE A 189 5.77 16.72 -9.37
N SER A 190 6.95 17.26 -9.73
CA SER A 190 7.37 17.32 -11.13
C SER A 190 7.70 15.95 -11.74
N ALA A 191 8.00 14.93 -10.92
CA ALA A 191 8.19 13.55 -11.36
C ALA A 191 6.88 12.89 -11.80
N ILE A 192 5.77 13.26 -11.18
CA ILE A 192 4.47 12.59 -11.36
C ILE A 192 3.38 13.49 -11.94
N MET A 193 3.67 14.76 -12.22
CA MET A 193 2.68 15.71 -12.71
C MET A 193 2.05 15.31 -14.07
N GLY A 194 2.74 14.50 -14.86
CA GLY A 194 2.20 13.96 -16.12
C GLY A 194 1.35 12.69 -15.94
N LEU A 195 1.13 12.21 -14.70
CA LEU A 195 0.23 11.10 -14.46
C LEU A 195 -1.23 11.55 -14.72
N PRO A 196 -2.04 10.70 -15.36
CA PRO A 196 -3.42 11.04 -15.70
C PRO A 196 -4.32 11.24 -14.49
N LEU A 197 -5.31 12.12 -14.62
CA LEU A 197 -6.46 12.16 -13.73
C LEU A 197 -7.55 11.27 -14.31
N ILE A 198 -7.75 10.13 -13.68
CA ILE A 198 -8.74 9.17 -14.15
C ILE A 198 -10.16 9.67 -13.85
N VAL A 199 -11.03 9.61 -14.86
CA VAL A 199 -12.44 10.00 -14.76
C VAL A 199 -13.16 9.09 -13.78
N ASN A 200 -13.91 9.67 -12.84
CA ASN A 200 -14.72 8.91 -11.90
C ASN A 200 -15.84 8.15 -12.64
N ASN A 201 -15.66 6.84 -12.76
CA ASN A 201 -16.60 5.90 -13.37
C ASN A 201 -16.67 4.60 -12.53
N ILE A 202 -17.46 3.63 -12.96
CA ILE A 202 -17.66 2.39 -12.20
C ILE A 202 -16.36 1.58 -12.01
N LEU A 203 -15.46 1.56 -13.01
CA LEU A 203 -14.17 0.87 -12.91
C LEU A 203 -13.25 1.55 -11.86
N THR A 204 -13.28 2.88 -11.83
CA THR A 204 -12.56 3.67 -10.83
C THR A 204 -13.12 3.43 -9.44
N GLN A 205 -14.44 3.29 -9.30
CA GLN A 205 -15.09 2.98 -8.02
C GLN A 205 -14.73 1.58 -7.52
N GLU A 206 -14.66 0.57 -8.39
CA GLU A 206 -14.14 -0.77 -8.07
C GLU A 206 -12.69 -0.70 -7.55
N ALA A 207 -11.84 0.12 -8.18
CA ALA A 207 -10.45 0.30 -7.75
C ALA A 207 -10.35 1.05 -6.42
N VAL A 208 -11.17 2.09 -6.21
CA VAL A 208 -11.25 2.86 -4.96
C VAL A 208 -11.71 1.97 -3.80
N CYS A 209 -12.71 1.11 -4.00
CA CYS A 209 -13.17 0.18 -2.97
C CYS A 209 -12.01 -0.70 -2.47
N ARG A 210 -11.28 -1.33 -3.40
CA ARG A 210 -10.10 -2.16 -3.07
C ARG A 210 -9.00 -1.36 -2.41
N LEU A 211 -8.70 -0.15 -2.90
CA LEU A 211 -7.71 0.73 -2.29
C LEU A 211 -8.05 1.04 -0.83
N LEU A 212 -9.30 1.41 -0.54
CA LEU A 212 -9.75 1.72 0.81
C LEU A 212 -9.62 0.51 1.72
N MET A 213 -10.08 -0.68 1.28
CA MET A 213 -9.95 -1.89 2.09
C MET A 213 -8.48 -2.32 2.29
N LEU A 214 -7.58 -1.97 1.36
CA LEU A 214 -6.13 -2.20 1.50
C LEU A 214 -5.45 -1.24 2.50
N ASN A 215 -5.89 0.02 2.56
CA ASN A 215 -5.22 1.07 3.35
C ASN A 215 -5.87 1.32 4.71
N CYS A 216 -7.19 1.20 4.83
CA CYS A 216 -7.92 1.50 6.06
C CYS A 216 -7.78 0.35 7.08
N ILE A 217 -6.55 0.04 7.49
CA ILE A 217 -6.21 -1.18 8.26
C ILE A 217 -6.48 -1.08 9.77
N THR A 218 -6.73 0.13 10.29
CA THR A 218 -7.03 0.42 11.70
C THR A 218 -8.15 1.45 11.83
N ALA A 219 -8.70 1.61 13.03
CA ALA A 219 -9.77 2.55 13.37
C ALA A 219 -9.37 4.02 13.13
N HIS A 220 -8.07 4.33 13.07
CA HIS A 220 -7.58 5.66 12.68
C HIS A 220 -7.97 6.08 11.26
N TYR A 221 -8.45 5.13 10.44
CA TYR A 221 -8.96 5.38 9.10
C TYR A 221 -10.48 5.52 9.01
N THR A 222 -11.23 5.42 10.11
CA THR A 222 -12.70 5.49 10.08
C THR A 222 -13.21 6.74 9.37
N GLY A 223 -12.62 7.92 9.60
CA GLY A 223 -13.02 9.14 8.90
C GLY A 223 -12.81 9.07 7.38
N LEU A 224 -11.72 8.46 6.93
CA LEU A 224 -11.44 8.28 5.49
C LEU A 224 -12.39 7.29 4.86
N TRP A 225 -12.63 6.17 5.55
CA TRP A 225 -13.58 5.15 5.12
C TRP A 225 -14.98 5.75 4.95
N ASN A 226 -15.48 6.43 5.99
CA ASN A 226 -16.83 7.02 5.97
C ASN A 226 -16.97 8.06 4.84
N LYS A 227 -15.92 8.85 4.57
CA LYS A 227 -15.91 9.84 3.47
C LYS A 227 -15.82 9.19 2.09
N GLY A 228 -15.12 8.05 1.98
CA GLY A 228 -14.84 7.37 0.72
C GLY A 228 -15.83 6.27 0.34
N TYR A 229 -16.63 5.78 1.29
CA TYR A 229 -17.59 4.71 1.06
C TYR A 229 -18.69 5.14 0.09
N LEU A 230 -19.01 4.25 -0.86
CA LEU A 230 -20.14 4.37 -1.76
C LEU A 230 -20.99 3.10 -1.65
N SER A 231 -22.32 3.25 -1.63
CA SER A 231 -23.25 2.11 -1.50
C SER A 231 -23.12 1.08 -2.63
N VAL A 232 -22.61 1.49 -3.79
CA VAL A 232 -22.33 0.59 -4.92
C VAL A 232 -21.27 -0.47 -4.58
N PHE A 233 -20.41 -0.23 -3.59
CA PHE A 233 -19.35 -1.16 -3.17
C PHE A 233 -19.91 -2.53 -2.78
N ASN A 234 -21.13 -2.58 -2.25
CA ASN A 234 -21.80 -3.83 -1.88
C ASN A 234 -22.18 -4.72 -3.09
N THR A 235 -22.15 -4.17 -4.30
CA THR A 235 -22.42 -4.88 -5.56
C THR A 235 -21.14 -5.40 -6.23
N PHE A 236 -19.98 -5.11 -5.64
CA PHE A 236 -18.70 -5.58 -6.11
C PHE A 236 -18.43 -7.01 -5.64
N SER A 237 -17.50 -7.66 -6.33
CA SER A 237 -17.14 -9.06 -6.09
C SER A 237 -15.73 -9.31 -6.58
N TRP A 238 -15.07 -10.32 -6.03
CA TRP A 238 -13.79 -10.79 -6.53
C TRP A 238 -13.95 -11.32 -7.96
N SER A 239 -12.98 -11.04 -8.83
CA SER A 239 -13.00 -11.57 -10.20
C SER A 239 -12.62 -13.05 -10.24
N LYS A 240 -11.84 -13.50 -9.26
CA LYS A 240 -11.33 -14.87 -9.13
C LYS A 240 -12.16 -15.65 -8.10
N THR A 241 -12.49 -16.89 -8.44
CA THR A 241 -13.05 -17.86 -7.50
C THR A 241 -11.91 -18.58 -6.79
N ASP A 242 -11.73 -18.29 -5.50
CA ASP A 242 -10.73 -18.93 -4.64
C ASP A 242 -11.27 -18.97 -3.20
N MET A 243 -11.01 -20.06 -2.46
CA MET A 243 -11.51 -20.21 -1.08
C MET A 243 -10.97 -19.15 -0.11
N ARG A 244 -9.82 -18.55 -0.44
CA ARG A 244 -9.20 -17.45 0.33
C ARG A 244 -9.87 -16.10 0.08
N LEU A 245 -10.69 -15.99 -0.97
CA LEU A 245 -11.40 -14.77 -1.39
C LEU A 245 -12.89 -14.89 -1.07
N ARG A 246 -13.37 -14.16 -0.07
CA ARG A 246 -14.74 -14.33 0.41
C ARG A 246 -15.62 -13.28 -0.23
N GLN A 247 -16.71 -13.68 -0.86
CA GLN A 247 -17.63 -12.70 -1.47
C GLN A 247 -18.27 -11.76 -0.43
N LYS A 248 -18.40 -12.24 0.81
CA LYS A 248 -18.84 -11.42 1.96
C LYS A 248 -17.91 -10.25 2.28
N ASP A 249 -16.67 -10.24 1.76
CA ASP A 249 -15.75 -9.11 1.93
C ASP A 249 -16.33 -7.81 1.31
N PHE A 250 -17.15 -7.92 0.25
CA PHE A 250 -17.83 -6.78 -0.38
C PHE A 250 -19.28 -6.62 0.06
N SER A 251 -20.06 -7.70 0.10
CA SER A 251 -21.51 -7.61 0.38
C SER A 251 -21.81 -7.07 1.78
N ASN A 252 -20.89 -7.27 2.74
CA ASN A 252 -21.04 -6.82 4.12
C ASN A 252 -20.45 -5.42 4.39
N LEU A 253 -19.92 -4.74 3.36
CA LEU A 253 -19.40 -3.38 3.54
C LEU A 253 -20.52 -2.42 3.97
N SER A 254 -20.16 -1.41 4.75
CA SER A 254 -21.09 -0.37 5.17
C SER A 254 -20.37 0.97 5.19
N ASN A 255 -21.12 2.05 5.40
CA ASN A 255 -20.55 3.37 5.62
C ASN A 255 -19.79 3.49 6.95
N GLU A 256 -19.88 2.49 7.83
CA GLU A 256 -19.08 2.39 9.06
C GLU A 256 -17.89 1.45 8.83
N TRP A 257 -16.73 1.88 9.32
CA TRP A 257 -15.55 1.03 9.37
C TRP A 257 -15.69 -0.02 10.47
N LEU A 258 -15.54 -1.29 10.11
CA LEU A 258 -15.55 -2.43 11.03
C LEU A 258 -14.20 -3.13 11.02
N GLU A 259 -13.89 -3.88 12.06
CA GLU A 259 -12.62 -4.60 12.15
C GLU A 259 -12.45 -5.67 11.05
N CYS A 260 -13.55 -6.13 10.42
CA CYS A 260 -13.51 -7.03 9.28
C CYS A 260 -13.47 -6.35 7.91
N THR A 261 -13.59 -5.02 7.85
CA THR A 261 -13.51 -4.21 6.60
C THR A 261 -12.16 -4.35 5.89
N PRO A 262 -10.99 -4.36 6.56
CA PRO A 262 -9.71 -4.30 5.88
C PRO A 262 -9.24 -5.65 5.34
N LEU A 263 -8.57 -5.64 4.20
CA LEU A 263 -7.90 -6.82 3.64
C LEU A 263 -6.53 -6.99 4.28
N ARG A 264 -6.37 -8.02 5.12
CA ARG A 264 -5.13 -8.24 5.91
C ARG A 264 -4.26 -9.39 5.43
N SER A 265 -4.86 -10.48 4.96
CA SER A 265 -4.12 -11.67 4.50
C SER A 265 -3.31 -11.37 3.23
N ASP A 266 -2.10 -11.93 3.12
CA ASP A 266 -1.15 -11.65 2.04
C ASP A 266 -1.77 -11.93 0.65
N PHE A 267 -2.43 -13.07 0.50
CA PHE A 267 -3.05 -13.49 -0.76
C PHE A 267 -4.16 -12.53 -1.20
N VAL A 268 -5.05 -12.16 -0.27
CA VAL A 268 -6.20 -11.28 -0.57
C VAL A 268 -5.72 -9.88 -0.96
N ARG A 269 -4.67 -9.39 -0.29
CA ARG A 269 -4.04 -8.11 -0.63
C ARG A 269 -3.38 -8.16 -2.01
N ARG A 270 -2.70 -9.26 -2.34
CA ARG A 270 -2.14 -9.49 -3.69
C ARG A 270 -3.24 -9.45 -4.75
N GLN A 271 -4.34 -10.19 -4.55
CA GLN A 271 -5.44 -10.23 -5.51
C GLN A 271 -6.07 -8.84 -5.71
N ALA A 272 -6.26 -8.08 -4.63
CA ALA A 272 -6.79 -6.72 -4.73
C ALA A 272 -5.90 -5.79 -5.58
N LEU A 273 -4.57 -5.89 -5.44
CA LEU A 273 -3.63 -5.12 -6.26
C LEU A 273 -3.68 -5.53 -7.74
N ILE A 274 -3.83 -6.83 -8.04
CA ILE A 274 -3.99 -7.33 -9.41
C ILE A 274 -5.26 -6.77 -10.05
N GLU A 275 -6.37 -6.81 -9.33
CA GLU A 275 -7.64 -6.28 -9.84
C GLU A 275 -7.55 -4.76 -10.02
N ILE A 276 -6.86 -4.03 -9.13
CA ILE A 276 -6.58 -2.59 -9.33
C ILE A 276 -5.77 -2.36 -10.61
N ASP A 277 -4.73 -3.15 -10.88
CA ASP A 277 -3.92 -3.01 -12.10
C ASP A 277 -4.79 -3.11 -13.37
N VAL A 278 -5.69 -4.10 -13.41
CA VAL A 278 -6.61 -4.33 -14.53
C VAL A 278 -7.63 -3.19 -14.65
N LEU A 279 -8.28 -2.81 -13.54
CA LEU A 279 -9.26 -1.73 -13.53
C LEU A 279 -8.67 -0.40 -14.01
N VAL A 280 -7.45 -0.08 -13.56
CA VAL A 280 -6.73 1.13 -13.97
C VAL A 280 -6.31 1.04 -15.43
N ALA A 281 -5.78 -0.10 -15.89
CA ALA A 281 -5.42 -0.30 -17.28
C ALA A 281 -6.63 -0.14 -18.23
N MET A 282 -7.76 -0.77 -17.91
CA MET A 282 -9.01 -0.60 -18.67
C MET A 282 -9.47 0.86 -18.67
N THR A 283 -9.38 1.54 -17.53
CA THR A 283 -9.81 2.94 -17.45
C THR A 283 -8.93 3.89 -18.24
N LEU A 284 -7.63 3.59 -18.36
CA LEU A 284 -6.71 4.33 -19.23
C LEU A 284 -6.96 4.07 -20.72
N GLY A 285 -7.72 3.03 -21.07
CA GLY A 285 -7.90 2.57 -22.46
C GLY A 285 -6.76 1.67 -22.95
N MET A 286 -6.04 1.00 -22.04
CA MET A 286 -5.07 -0.03 -22.39
C MET A 286 -5.77 -1.32 -22.82
N THR A 287 -5.07 -2.16 -23.57
CA THR A 287 -5.45 -3.56 -23.79
C THR A 287 -4.79 -4.48 -22.76
N LEU A 288 -5.35 -5.68 -22.56
CA LEU A 288 -4.75 -6.71 -21.71
C LEU A 288 -3.30 -7.01 -22.13
N GLU A 289 -3.05 -7.16 -23.43
CA GLU A 289 -1.70 -7.40 -23.96
C GLU A 289 -0.73 -6.27 -23.62
N GLN A 290 -1.18 -5.02 -23.60
CA GLN A 290 -0.35 -3.88 -23.19
C GLN A 290 -0.03 -3.93 -21.70
N LEU A 291 -1.00 -4.28 -20.84
CA LEU A 291 -0.78 -4.48 -19.41
C LEU A 291 0.22 -5.61 -19.14
N LYS A 292 0.05 -6.76 -19.78
CA LYS A 292 1.00 -7.89 -19.69
C LYS A 292 2.39 -7.48 -20.20
N THR A 293 2.46 -6.76 -21.31
CA THR A 293 3.72 -6.26 -21.88
C THR A 293 4.48 -5.37 -20.90
N ILE A 294 3.82 -4.41 -20.22
CA ILE A 294 4.53 -3.56 -19.26
C ILE A 294 5.05 -4.37 -18.07
N TYR A 295 4.26 -5.32 -17.58
CA TYR A 295 4.64 -6.21 -16.48
C TYR A 295 5.89 -7.04 -16.85
N LEU A 296 5.84 -7.71 -18.00
CA LEU A 296 6.90 -8.60 -18.48
C LEU A 296 8.22 -7.86 -18.73
N ILE A 297 8.16 -6.65 -19.27
CA ILE A 297 9.38 -5.92 -19.67
C ILE A 297 9.96 -5.09 -18.51
N GLN A 298 9.12 -4.39 -17.74
CA GLN A 298 9.60 -3.39 -16.78
C GLN A 298 9.66 -3.91 -15.33
N PHE A 299 9.10 -5.08 -15.02
CA PHE A 299 9.05 -5.60 -13.65
C PHE A 299 9.69 -6.99 -13.47
N PRO A 300 10.94 -7.23 -13.95
CA PRO A 300 11.57 -8.54 -13.86
C PRO A 300 11.83 -9.00 -12.41
N VAL A 301 12.10 -8.07 -11.49
CA VAL A 301 12.28 -8.41 -10.06
C VAL A 301 10.96 -8.82 -9.41
N LEU A 302 9.85 -8.15 -9.74
CA LEU A 302 8.52 -8.56 -9.28
C LEU A 302 8.17 -9.96 -9.81
N GLN A 303 8.39 -10.22 -11.10
CA GLN A 303 8.18 -11.54 -11.70
C GLN A 303 8.97 -12.64 -10.97
N LYS A 304 10.26 -12.40 -10.72
CA LYS A 304 11.12 -13.35 -9.99
C LYS A 304 10.62 -13.61 -8.58
N ILE A 305 10.18 -12.58 -7.87
CA ILE A 305 9.68 -12.71 -6.49
C ILE A 305 8.34 -13.46 -6.48
N GLU A 306 7.39 -13.09 -7.34
CA GLU A 306 6.07 -13.70 -7.36
C GLU A 306 6.09 -15.16 -7.81
N SER A 307 6.91 -15.49 -8.83
CA SER A 307 7.07 -16.87 -9.30
C SER A 307 7.67 -17.82 -8.25
N ASP A 308 8.21 -17.29 -7.15
CA ASP A 308 8.75 -18.05 -6.03
C ASP A 308 8.21 -17.60 -4.67
N THR A 309 7.04 -16.96 -4.66
CA THR A 309 6.28 -16.68 -3.43
C THR A 309 5.17 -17.70 -3.31
N TRP A 310 5.17 -18.43 -2.19
CA TRP A 310 4.23 -19.50 -1.91
C TRP A 310 3.26 -19.09 -0.81
N TYR A 311 1.99 -19.42 -1.00
CA TYR A 311 0.92 -19.14 -0.05
C TYR A 311 0.42 -20.46 0.55
N ASP A 312 -0.03 -20.39 1.80
CA ASP A 312 -0.74 -21.48 2.46
C ASP A 312 -2.24 -21.46 2.12
N ALA A 313 -2.97 -22.47 2.60
CA ALA A 313 -4.40 -22.62 2.38
C ALA A 313 -5.25 -21.46 2.92
N ASN A 314 -4.72 -20.69 3.87
CA ASN A 314 -5.36 -19.52 4.47
C ASN A 314 -4.90 -18.19 3.82
N GLY A 315 -4.00 -18.26 2.84
CA GLY A 315 -3.49 -17.12 2.09
C GLY A 315 -2.32 -16.39 2.75
N ARG A 316 -1.68 -16.97 3.77
CA ARG A 316 -0.44 -16.44 4.36
C ARG A 316 0.77 -16.87 3.52
N ILE A 317 1.76 -15.99 3.35
CA ILE A 317 3.02 -16.35 2.70
C ILE A 317 3.77 -17.37 3.56
N VAL A 318 3.96 -18.59 3.04
CA VAL A 318 4.76 -19.64 3.66
C VAL A 318 6.24 -19.55 3.28
N PHE A 319 6.55 -18.96 2.12
CA PHE A 319 7.92 -18.70 1.66
C PHE A 319 7.93 -17.57 0.62
N THR A 320 8.93 -16.70 0.65
CA THR A 320 9.18 -15.70 -0.40
C THR A 320 10.68 -15.38 -0.52
N ALA A 321 11.13 -15.08 -1.73
CA ALA A 321 12.48 -14.58 -1.98
C ALA A 321 12.59 -13.04 -1.88
N SER A 322 11.51 -12.33 -1.51
CA SER A 322 11.50 -10.86 -1.44
C SER A 322 12.41 -10.34 -0.33
N THR A 323 13.35 -9.47 -0.69
CA THR A 323 14.17 -8.72 0.28
C THR A 323 13.37 -7.65 1.03
N ASN A 324 12.16 -7.32 0.54
CA ASN A 324 11.24 -6.41 1.23
C ASN A 324 10.51 -7.09 2.38
N LEU A 325 10.46 -8.43 2.42
CA LEU A 325 9.76 -9.22 3.45
C LEU A 325 10.74 -10.11 4.24
N PRO A 326 11.79 -9.55 4.87
CA PRO A 326 12.76 -10.35 5.61
C PRO A 326 12.07 -11.08 6.77
N GLY A 327 12.36 -12.38 6.92
CA GLY A 327 11.81 -13.21 7.99
C GLY A 327 10.36 -13.63 7.81
N VAL A 328 9.68 -13.28 6.70
CA VAL A 328 8.33 -13.77 6.40
C VAL A 328 8.41 -15.18 5.81
N GLY A 329 7.66 -16.12 6.37
CA GLY A 329 7.69 -17.52 5.93
C GLY A 329 8.99 -18.26 6.32
N PHE A 330 9.08 -19.53 5.96
CA PHE A 330 10.25 -20.37 6.21
C PHE A 330 11.46 -19.87 5.42
N THR A 331 12.67 -20.24 5.84
CA THR A 331 13.84 -20.10 4.98
C THR A 331 13.71 -21.00 3.74
N ARG A 332 14.46 -20.71 2.67
CA ARG A 332 14.45 -21.56 1.47
C ARG A 332 14.75 -23.02 1.81
N THR A 333 15.78 -23.24 2.62
CA THR A 333 16.24 -24.57 3.01
C THR A 333 15.17 -25.34 3.79
N GLU A 334 14.53 -24.70 4.78
CA GLU A 334 13.43 -25.32 5.54
C GLU A 334 12.22 -25.60 4.63
N PHE A 335 11.86 -24.63 3.78
CA PHE A 335 10.75 -24.78 2.87
C PHE A 335 10.95 -25.96 1.93
N GLU A 336 12.07 -26.00 1.20
CA GLU A 336 12.35 -27.05 0.20
C GLU A 336 12.52 -28.44 0.81
N ASN A 337 13.11 -28.56 2.01
CA ASN A 337 13.44 -29.85 2.61
C ASN A 337 12.33 -30.43 3.50
N SER A 338 11.46 -29.60 4.07
CA SER A 338 10.58 -30.04 5.16
C SER A 338 9.12 -29.61 5.05
N VAL A 339 8.81 -28.58 4.25
CA VAL A 339 7.45 -27.99 4.19
C VAL A 339 6.82 -28.18 2.81
N LYS A 340 7.59 -27.99 1.75
CA LYS A 340 7.12 -28.03 0.36
C LYS A 340 6.61 -29.42 0.00
N GLY A 341 5.45 -29.49 -0.63
CA GLY A 341 4.83 -30.75 -1.06
C GLY A 341 4.08 -31.50 0.04
N ALA A 342 3.90 -30.90 1.22
CA ALA A 342 3.08 -31.48 2.27
C ALA A 342 1.63 -31.73 1.82
N PRO A 343 1.00 -32.85 2.23
CA PRO A 343 -0.40 -33.13 1.95
C PRO A 343 -1.35 -32.05 2.50
N ALA A 344 -2.46 -31.83 1.80
CA ALA A 344 -3.49 -30.89 2.21
C ALA A 344 -3.97 -31.14 3.65
N GLY A 345 -4.10 -30.06 4.42
CA GLY A 345 -4.47 -30.09 5.84
C GLY A 345 -3.30 -30.30 6.80
N GLN A 346 -2.10 -30.68 6.33
CA GLN A 346 -0.93 -30.74 7.20
C GLN A 346 -0.55 -29.35 7.70
N LYS A 347 -0.26 -29.27 9.00
CA LYS A 347 0.05 -28.03 9.70
C LYS A 347 1.54 -27.96 10.05
N PHE A 348 2.11 -26.77 9.90
CA PHE A 348 3.47 -26.44 10.31
C PHE A 348 3.43 -25.25 11.25
N TYR A 349 4.33 -25.23 12.22
CA TYR A 349 4.35 -24.19 13.25
C TYR A 349 5.71 -23.55 13.32
N ARG A 350 5.74 -22.22 13.45
CA ARG A 350 6.98 -21.48 13.67
C ARG A 350 6.81 -20.52 14.84
N THR A 351 7.63 -20.69 15.86
CA THR A 351 7.72 -19.72 16.95
C THR A 351 8.63 -18.57 16.52
N ILE A 352 8.17 -17.34 16.73
CA ILE A 352 8.93 -16.12 16.47
C ILE A 352 8.86 -15.19 17.68
N THR A 353 9.93 -14.42 17.86
CA THR A 353 9.91 -13.22 18.69
C THR A 353 9.27 -12.09 17.88
N ASP A 354 8.11 -11.60 18.32
CA ASP A 354 7.41 -10.47 17.75
C ASP A 354 7.57 -9.24 18.65
N ASP A 355 8.36 -8.28 18.20
CA ASP A 355 8.53 -6.97 18.84
C ASP A 355 7.83 -5.87 18.05
N THR A 356 6.84 -6.21 17.20
CA THR A 356 6.11 -5.22 16.38
C THR A 356 4.92 -4.59 17.11
N MET A 357 4.55 -5.13 18.28
CA MET A 357 3.41 -4.73 19.09
C MET A 357 3.83 -3.93 20.34
N PRO A 358 2.96 -3.04 20.87
CA PRO A 358 3.18 -2.42 22.17
C PRO A 358 3.31 -3.44 23.30
N GLY A 359 4.11 -3.13 24.32
CA GLY A 359 4.35 -4.01 25.47
C GLY A 359 5.68 -4.79 25.44
N GLY A 360 6.44 -4.67 24.35
CA GLY A 360 7.76 -5.28 24.19
C GLY A 360 7.72 -6.63 23.44
N PRO A 361 8.88 -7.29 23.29
CA PRO A 361 8.98 -8.54 22.54
C PRO A 361 8.14 -9.65 23.18
N VAL A 362 7.32 -10.33 22.39
CA VAL A 362 6.54 -11.50 22.80
C VAL A 362 6.82 -12.70 21.89
N GLU A 363 6.89 -13.89 22.45
CA GLU A 363 6.94 -15.12 21.64
C GLU A 363 5.54 -15.46 21.13
N ARG A 364 5.40 -15.69 19.83
CA ARG A 364 4.15 -16.20 19.23
C ARG A 364 4.41 -17.28 18.22
N THR A 365 3.45 -18.20 18.11
CA THR A 365 3.49 -19.30 17.15
C THR A 365 2.63 -18.97 15.93
N ILE A 366 3.22 -19.03 14.75
CA ILE A 366 2.51 -18.93 13.47
C ILE A 366 2.18 -20.33 12.99
N GLU A 367 0.92 -20.57 12.65
CA GLU A 367 0.45 -21.78 11.96
C GLU A 367 0.45 -21.55 10.45
N TYR A 368 0.97 -22.53 9.69
CA TYR A 368 0.90 -22.61 8.24
C TYR A 368 0.19 -23.91 7.84
N VAL A 369 -0.76 -23.83 6.91
CA VAL A 369 -1.61 -24.98 6.53
C VAL A 369 -1.46 -25.32 5.05
N ALA A 370 -1.04 -26.55 4.74
CA ALA A 370 -0.99 -27.06 3.38
C ALA A 370 -2.40 -27.25 2.78
N PRO A 371 -2.60 -27.22 1.44
CA PRO A 371 -1.57 -27.18 0.41
C PRO A 371 -0.89 -25.82 0.30
N PHE A 372 0.33 -25.84 -0.23
CA PHE A 372 1.07 -24.63 -0.57
C PHE A 372 1.05 -24.44 -2.08
N ASP A 373 0.64 -23.26 -2.52
CA ASP A 373 0.55 -22.93 -3.95
C ASP A 373 1.26 -21.63 -4.29
N ARG A 374 1.41 -21.40 -5.59
CA ARG A 374 1.91 -20.15 -6.15
C ARG A 374 0.82 -19.51 -6.99
N CYS A 375 1.03 -18.25 -7.33
CA CYS A 375 0.14 -17.54 -8.23
C CYS A 375 0.82 -17.21 -9.54
N ASP A 376 0.02 -17.06 -10.59
CA ASP A 376 0.44 -16.61 -11.91
C ASP A 376 -0.27 -15.28 -12.19
N ARG A 377 0.49 -14.18 -12.18
CA ARG A 377 -0.07 -12.85 -12.40
C ARG A 377 -0.66 -12.68 -13.80
N GLU A 378 -0.08 -13.30 -14.83
CA GLU A 378 -0.61 -13.17 -16.19
C GLU A 378 -1.96 -13.86 -16.30
N GLN A 379 -2.10 -15.06 -15.74
CA GLN A 379 -3.38 -15.76 -15.67
C GLN A 379 -4.39 -15.02 -14.79
N ASP A 380 -3.95 -14.45 -13.67
CA ASP A 380 -4.81 -13.64 -12.80
C ASP A 380 -5.28 -12.36 -13.52
N TYR A 381 -4.43 -11.73 -14.35
CA TYR A 381 -4.81 -10.62 -15.21
C TYR A 381 -5.83 -11.03 -16.26
N GLU A 382 -5.65 -12.14 -16.95
CA GLU A 382 -6.63 -12.67 -17.90
C GLU A 382 -7.98 -12.92 -17.24
N THR A 383 -7.97 -13.52 -16.04
CA THR A 383 -9.18 -13.78 -15.25
C THR A 383 -9.89 -12.49 -14.86
N ALA A 384 -9.15 -11.54 -14.28
CA ALA A 384 -9.70 -10.25 -13.88
C ALA A 384 -10.20 -9.41 -15.05
N TRP A 385 -9.45 -9.39 -16.16
CA TRP A 385 -9.82 -8.65 -17.36
C TRP A 385 -11.13 -9.17 -17.94
N LYS A 386 -11.22 -10.49 -18.16
CA LYS A 386 -12.43 -11.13 -18.67
C LYS A 386 -13.64 -10.82 -17.78
N PHE A 387 -13.48 -10.93 -16.46
CA PHE A 387 -14.55 -10.65 -15.52
C PHE A 387 -15.07 -9.20 -15.62
N PHE A 388 -14.17 -8.21 -15.59
CA PHE A 388 -14.59 -6.81 -15.63
C PHE A 388 -15.09 -6.40 -17.02
N GLU A 389 -14.56 -6.99 -18.09
CA GLU A 389 -15.06 -6.83 -19.45
C GLU A 389 -16.49 -7.41 -19.59
N GLU A 390 -16.77 -8.60 -19.07
CA GLU A 390 -18.12 -9.17 -19.07
C GLU A 390 -19.10 -8.36 -18.20
N LYS A 391 -18.62 -7.86 -17.05
CA LYS A 391 -19.46 -7.11 -16.09
C LYS A 391 -19.77 -5.69 -16.56
N TYR A 392 -18.82 -5.01 -17.20
CA TYR A 392 -18.92 -3.57 -17.49
C TYR A 392 -18.66 -3.19 -18.95
N GLY A 393 -18.16 -4.11 -19.77
CA GLY A 393 -17.94 -3.88 -21.19
C GLY A 393 -19.26 -3.62 -21.92
N LYS A 394 -19.29 -2.50 -22.65
CA LYS A 394 -20.27 -2.20 -23.69
C LYS A 394 -19.53 -1.76 -24.93
#